data_AF-Q2VYK9-F1
#
_entry.id   AF-Q2VYK9-F1
#
_cell.length_a   1.000
_cell.length_b   1.000
_cell.length_c   1.000
_cell.angle_alpha   90.00
_cell.angle_beta   90.00
_cell.angle_gamma   90.00
#
_symmetry.space_group_name_H-M   'P 1'
#
loop_
_entity.id
_entity.type
_entity.pdbx_description
1 polymer ?
#
loop_
_entity_poly.entity_id
_entity_poly.type
_entity_poly.pdbx_seq_one_letter_code
_entity_poly.pdbx_strand_id
1 'polypeptide(L)' 'MTTRTKEPIVCECGHEGYLRCSENDQPFSSLWECYSLDGFSGGSLTITSSKEMPEDLLAALKPTCPKCGKTGSVKYA' A
#
# COMPACT_ATOMS: atom_id res chain seq x y z
N MET A 1 -19.99 0.66 4.15
CA MET A 1 -18.96 1.20 5.06
C MET A 1 -17.65 1.18 4.30
N THR A 2 -16.70 2.07 4.61
CA THR A 2 -15.33 1.96 4.05
C THR A 2 -14.44 1.34 5.11
N THR A 3 -13.90 0.16 4.81
CA THR A 3 -12.96 -0.55 5.68
C THR A 3 -11.59 0.07 5.46
N ARG A 4 -10.89 0.42 6.55
CA ARG A 4 -9.52 0.95 6.48
C ARG A 4 -8.61 0.04 7.29
N THR A 5 -7.77 -0.70 6.60
CA THR A 5 -6.74 -1.57 7.18
C THR A 5 -5.38 -0.89 7.11
N LYS A 6 -4.53 -1.23 8.08
CA LYS A 6 -3.17 -0.72 8.17
C LYS A 6 -2.27 -1.92 8.43
N GLU A 7 -1.36 -2.18 7.52
CA GLU A 7 -0.41 -3.28 7.64
C GLU A 7 0.97 -2.71 7.94
N PRO A 8 1.64 -3.12 9.03
CA PRO A 8 2.97 -2.64 9.33
C PRO A 8 3.95 -3.16 8.28
N ILE A 9 4.76 -2.26 7.74
CA ILE A 9 5.83 -2.59 6.79
C ILE A 9 7.14 -2.05 7.33
N VAL A 10 8.19 -2.86 7.19
CA VAL A 10 9.54 -2.53 7.63
C VAL A 10 10.48 -2.56 6.44
N CYS A 11 11.29 -1.53 6.32
CA CYS A 11 12.37 -1.53 5.35
C CYS A 11 13.62 -2.18 5.93
N GLU A 12 14.45 -2.77 5.07
CA GLU A 12 15.77 -3.28 5.44
C GLU A 12 16.66 -2.24 6.16
N CYS A 13 16.38 -0.94 5.97
CA CYS A 13 17.04 0.19 6.65
C CYS A 13 16.68 0.30 8.16
N GLY A 14 15.77 -0.54 8.66
CA GLY A 14 15.18 -0.42 10.00
C GLY A 14 14.30 0.82 10.12
N HIS A 15 13.61 1.20 9.03
CA HIS A 15 12.54 2.19 9.08
C HIS A 15 11.22 1.45 9.05
N GLU A 16 10.33 1.83 9.96
CA GLU A 16 9.00 1.26 10.10
C GLU A 16 7.98 2.25 9.55
N GLY A 17 6.99 1.72 8.88
CA GLY A 17 5.85 2.48 8.38
C GLY A 17 4.65 1.57 8.22
N TYR A 18 3.64 2.05 7.50
CA TYR A 18 2.38 1.33 7.36
C TYR A 18 1.91 1.40 5.92
N LEU A 19 1.44 0.27 5.40
CA LEU A 19 0.63 0.20 4.21
C LEU A 19 -0.82 0.43 4.62
N ARG A 20 -1.41 1.53 4.17
CA ARG A 20 -2.82 1.85 4.39
C ARG A 20 -3.62 1.32 3.22
N CYS A 21 -4.57 0.45 3.52
CA CYS A 21 -5.49 -0.12 2.56
C CYS A 21 -6.90 0.39 2.91
N SER A 22 -7.65 0.84 1.93
CA SER A 22 -9.01 1.38 2.12
C SER A 22 -9.92 0.77 1.07
N GLU A 23 -10.85 -0.06 1.50
CA GLU A 23 -11.78 -0.77 0.64
C GLU A 23 -13.20 -0.27 0.86
N ASN A 24 -13.94 -0.12 -0.25
CA ASN A 24 -15.36 0.20 -0.20
C ASN A 24 -16.23 -1.03 -0.46
N ASP A 25 -16.66 -1.65 0.64
CA ASP A 25 -17.59 -2.78 0.67
C ASP A 25 -19.06 -2.29 0.78
N GLN A 26 -19.44 -1.27 0.01
CA GLN A 26 -20.83 -0.78 0.01
C GLN A 26 -21.67 -1.54 -1.02
N PRO A 27 -22.84 -2.10 -0.62
CA PRO A 27 -23.77 -2.68 -1.58
C PRO A 27 -24.29 -1.60 -2.53
N PHE A 28 -24.39 -1.94 -3.83
CA PHE A 28 -24.76 -1.04 -4.94
C PHE A 28 -23.76 0.10 -5.26
N SER A 29 -22.56 0.10 -4.68
CA SER A 29 -21.46 1.00 -5.08
C SER A 29 -20.38 0.25 -5.84
N SER A 30 -19.59 0.97 -6.62
CA SER A 30 -18.38 0.41 -7.22
C SER A 30 -17.45 -0.08 -6.12
N LEU A 31 -17.02 -1.34 -6.22
CA LEU A 31 -15.89 -1.84 -5.42
C LEU A 31 -14.66 -1.02 -5.80
N TRP A 32 -13.97 -0.49 -4.80
CA TRP A 32 -12.67 0.11 -4.98
C TRP A 32 -11.82 -0.13 -3.75
N GLU A 33 -10.53 -0.32 -3.99
CA GLU A 33 -9.50 -0.52 -2.99
C GLU A 33 -8.37 0.49 -3.24
N CYS A 34 -8.10 1.33 -2.27
CA CYS A 34 -7.00 2.29 -2.30
C CYS A 34 -5.89 1.83 -1.38
N TYR A 35 -4.70 1.72 -1.93
CA TYR A 35 -3.46 1.38 -1.24
C TYR A 35 -2.56 2.60 -1.21
N SER A 36 -2.02 2.93 -0.05
CA SER A 36 -1.16 4.09 0.15
C SER A 36 -0.10 3.79 1.19
N LEU A 37 1.07 4.39 1.03
CA LEU A 37 2.18 4.22 1.96
C LEU A 37 2.19 5.33 3.01
N ASP A 38 2.46 4.97 4.25
CA ASP A 38 2.57 5.87 5.40
C ASP A 38 3.94 5.68 6.04
N GLY A 39 4.72 6.75 6.14
CA GLY A 39 6.14 6.68 6.56
C GLY A 39 7.12 6.35 5.42
N PHE A 40 6.64 5.92 4.26
CA PHE A 40 7.47 5.72 3.07
C PHE A 40 7.12 6.69 1.96
N SER A 41 8.11 7.13 1.19
CA SER A 41 7.90 7.97 0.01
C SER A 41 7.60 7.05 -1.18
N GLY A 42 6.36 6.97 -1.64
CA GLY A 42 6.01 6.14 -2.78
C GLY A 42 4.71 6.59 -3.44
N GLY A 43 4.22 5.78 -4.37
CA GLY A 43 2.94 6.00 -5.01
C GLY A 43 1.77 5.62 -4.11
N SER A 44 0.57 5.99 -4.57
CA SER A 44 -0.70 5.43 -4.14
C SER A 44 -1.30 4.65 -5.31
N LEU A 45 -1.89 3.51 -5.04
CA LEU A 45 -2.55 2.68 -6.03
C LEU A 45 -4.05 2.62 -5.71
N THR A 46 -4.89 2.90 -6.69
CA THR A 46 -6.33 2.71 -6.57
C THR A 46 -6.74 1.62 -7.54
N ILE A 47 -7.42 0.60 -7.03
CA ILE A 47 -7.85 -0.59 -7.73
C ILE A 47 -9.37 -0.55 -7.72
N THR A 48 -9.96 -0.42 -8.90
CA THR A 48 -11.42 -0.42 -9.06
C THR A 48 -11.95 -1.76 -9.56
N SER A 49 -11.05 -2.68 -9.91
CA SER A 49 -11.37 -4.01 -10.39
C SER A 49 -10.31 -5.00 -9.95
N SER A 50 -10.72 -6.19 -9.53
CA SER A 50 -9.81 -7.28 -9.16
C SER A 50 -8.85 -7.71 -10.27
N LYS A 51 -9.10 -7.29 -11.52
CA LYS A 51 -8.20 -7.50 -12.66
C LYS A 51 -7.02 -6.53 -12.72
N GLU A 52 -7.13 -5.39 -12.03
CA GLU A 52 -6.08 -4.38 -11.91
C GLU A 52 -5.18 -4.63 -10.70
N MET A 53 -5.47 -5.69 -9.91
CA MET A 53 -4.67 -6.07 -8.76
C MET A 53 -3.29 -6.56 -9.20
N PRO A 54 -2.22 -5.80 -8.92
CA PRO A 54 -0.87 -6.26 -9.24
C PRO A 54 -0.53 -7.45 -8.36
N GLU A 55 0.19 -8.41 -8.93
CA GLU A 55 0.70 -9.58 -8.21
C GLU A 55 1.58 -9.17 -7.02
N ASP A 56 2.27 -8.04 -7.19
CA ASP A 56 3.22 -7.50 -6.22
C ASP A 56 2.90 -6.02 -5.93
N LEU A 57 2.05 -5.83 -4.91
CA LEU A 57 1.50 -4.53 -4.55
C LEU A 57 2.60 -3.55 -4.09
N LEU A 58 3.59 -4.06 -3.35
CA LEU A 58 4.79 -3.32 -2.95
C LEU A 58 5.60 -2.85 -4.16
N ALA A 59 5.77 -3.70 -5.18
CA ALA A 59 6.47 -3.31 -6.41
C ALA A 59 5.74 -2.19 -7.16
N ALA A 60 4.40 -2.23 -7.19
CA ALA A 60 3.58 -1.19 -7.81
C ALA A 60 3.66 0.15 -7.07
N LEU A 61 3.66 0.11 -5.74
CA LEU A 61 3.75 1.30 -4.90
C LEU A 61 5.13 1.96 -4.91
N LYS A 62 6.18 1.23 -5.33
CA LYS A 62 7.58 1.68 -5.32
C LYS A 62 7.95 2.44 -4.03
N PRO A 63 7.75 1.84 -2.85
CA PRO A 63 8.06 2.44 -1.56
C PRO A 63 9.54 2.77 -1.49
N THR A 64 9.84 4.06 -1.32
CA THR A 64 11.19 4.57 -1.13
C THR A 64 11.39 4.90 0.34
N CYS A 65 12.32 4.20 1.01
CA CYS A 65 12.68 4.48 2.40
C CYS A 65 13.36 5.87 2.43
N PRO A 66 12.79 6.89 3.11
CA PRO A 66 13.44 8.20 3.20
C PRO A 66 14.76 8.15 3.99
N LYS A 67 14.97 7.10 4.80
CA LYS A 67 16.16 6.91 5.63
C LYS A 67 17.36 6.35 4.85
N CYS A 68 17.14 5.48 3.85
CA CYS A 68 18.24 4.85 3.08
C CYS A 68 18.20 5.14 1.58
N GLY A 69 17.13 5.78 1.08
CA GLY A 69 16.95 6.08 -0.35
C GLY A 69 16.69 4.86 -1.22
N LYS A 70 16.56 3.64 -0.66
CA LYS A 70 16.24 2.44 -1.43
C LYS A 70 14.76 2.38 -1.76
N THR A 71 14.47 2.11 -3.03
CA THR A 71 13.12 1.90 -3.55
C THR A 71 12.84 0.40 -3.67
N GLY A 72 11.69 -0.06 -3.17
CA GLY A 72 11.24 -1.46 -3.29
C GLY A 72 11.80 -2.42 -2.24
N SER A 73 12.67 -1.97 -1.34
CA SER A 73 13.25 -2.80 -0.28
C SER A 73 12.44 -2.79 1.03
N VAL A 74 11.13 -2.91 0.95
CA VAL A 74 10.26 -3.04 2.12
C VAL A 74 9.70 -4.46 2.21
N LYS A 75 9.45 -4.91 3.43
CA LYS A 75 8.85 -6.20 3.74
C LYS A 75 7.68 -5.96 4.69
N TYR A 76 6.67 -6.83 4.63
CA TYR A 76 5.68 -6.90 5.68
C TYR A 76 6.36 -7.30 6.99
N ALA A 77 6.04 -6.58 8.07
CA ALA A 77 6.64 -6.79 9.39
C ALA A 77 6.00 -7.98 10.12
#